data_AF-A0A2W5U6F2-F1
#
_entry.id   AF-A0A2W5U6F2-F1
#
_cell.length_a   1.000
_cell.length_b   1.000
_cell.length_c   1.000
_cell.angle_alpha   90.00
_cell.angle_beta   90.00
_cell.angle_gamma   90.00
#
_symmetry.space_group_name_H-M   'P 1'
#
loop_
_entity.id
_entity.type
_entity.pdbx_description
1 polymer ?
#
loop_
_entity_poly.entity_id
_entity_poly.type
_entity_poly.pdbx_seq_one_letter_code
_entity_poly.pdbx_strand_id
1 'polypeptide(L)'
;MKTPTLEQFLKDIASHQLTVNLDQGVFRDLTIARPNTVSMHYNITTRPGYLVITGDMGSFVFTRLNDMFKFFRSDDGYEINLGYWEEKLEAVNRGNGAQAFSVDTVSQILKDHLNDHLEGLDCGHSTSDEAKAEEAKEAIQNLIGLAESDEHDFYSKLREWDPKYDGGVDMECWWEWDFKDYTYHYIWCCYAIVHAIKLYDAEMSKEQSHV
;
A
#
# COMPACT_ATOMS: atom_id res chain seq x y z
N MET A 1 1.92 10.46 -2.49
CA MET A 1 3.28 9.89 -2.63
C MET A 1 3.14 8.68 -3.54
N LYS A 2 3.98 8.54 -4.57
CA LYS A 2 3.92 7.37 -5.46
C LYS A 2 4.27 6.09 -4.69
N THR A 3 3.58 5.00 -4.99
CA THR A 3 3.87 3.64 -4.49
C THR A 3 5.37 3.31 -4.60
N PRO A 4 6.04 2.85 -3.52
CA PRO A 4 7.45 2.54 -3.57
C PRO A 4 7.70 1.32 -4.45
N THR A 5 8.64 1.46 -5.37
CA THR A 5 9.13 0.33 -6.17
C THR A 5 10.26 -0.38 -5.43
N LEU A 6 10.49 -1.65 -5.78
CA LEU A 6 11.64 -2.40 -5.30
C LEU A 6 12.97 -1.67 -5.60
N GLU A 7 13.10 -1.10 -6.80
CA GLU A 7 14.30 -0.36 -7.19
C GLU A 7 14.56 0.84 -6.26
N GLN A 8 13.51 1.61 -5.96
CA GLN A 8 13.62 2.75 -5.05
C GLN A 8 13.95 2.28 -3.63
N PHE A 9 13.29 1.24 -3.15
CA PHE A 9 13.59 0.64 -1.84
C PHE A 9 15.07 0.23 -1.74
N LEU A 10 15.58 -0.53 -2.72
CA LEU A 10 16.98 -0.98 -2.72
C LEU A 10 17.97 0.19 -2.76
N LYS A 11 17.62 1.27 -3.47
CA LYS A 11 18.42 2.50 -3.48
C LYS A 11 18.44 3.18 -2.11
N ASP A 12 17.30 3.22 -1.43
CA ASP A 12 17.15 3.81 -0.09
C ASP A 12 18.01 3.07 0.95
N ILE A 13 18.06 1.73 0.89
CA ILE A 13 18.74 0.88 1.87
C ILE A 13 20.16 0.45 1.49
N ALA A 14 20.70 0.89 0.35
CA ALA A 14 21.96 0.39 -0.23
C ALA A 14 23.20 0.50 0.69
N SER A 15 23.13 1.36 1.70
CA SER A 15 24.20 1.65 2.65
C SER A 15 23.89 1.21 4.09
N HIS A 16 22.75 0.55 4.28
CA HIS A 16 22.36 0.06 5.61
C HIS A 16 23.15 -1.20 5.95
N GLN A 17 23.41 -1.37 7.24
CA GLN A 17 24.15 -2.50 7.79
C GLN A 17 23.26 -3.26 8.77
N LEU A 18 23.39 -4.59 8.78
CA LEU A 18 22.74 -5.46 9.74
C LEU A 18 23.55 -5.49 11.03
N THR A 19 22.85 -5.32 12.15
CA THR A 19 23.31 -5.68 13.50
C THR A 19 22.36 -6.73 14.06
N VAL A 20 22.90 -7.89 14.47
CA VAL A 20 22.15 -8.94 15.18
C VAL A 20 22.30 -8.70 16.68
N ASN A 21 21.27 -8.17 17.32
CA ASN A 21 21.28 -7.87 18.76
C ASN A 21 20.96 -9.11 19.60
N LEU A 22 20.09 -9.98 19.08
CA LEU A 22 19.68 -11.24 19.69
C LEU A 22 19.40 -12.28 18.60
N ASP A 23 19.92 -13.50 18.80
CA ASP A 23 19.50 -14.68 18.05
C ASP A 23 19.44 -15.91 18.97
N GLN A 24 18.23 -16.35 19.28
CA GLN A 24 17.94 -17.54 20.08
C GLN A 24 16.80 -18.34 19.43
N GLY A 25 17.03 -18.78 18.18
CA GLY A 25 16.06 -19.56 17.43
C GLY A 25 14.95 -18.67 16.88
N VAL A 26 13.72 -18.79 17.40
CA VAL A 26 12.58 -17.94 16.96
C VAL A 26 12.49 -16.61 17.71
N PHE A 27 13.40 -16.36 18.64
CA PHE A 27 13.58 -15.07 19.29
C PHE A 27 14.75 -14.36 18.60
N ARG A 28 14.45 -13.35 17.81
CA ARG A 28 15.47 -12.55 17.10
C ARG A 28 15.21 -11.07 17.32
N ASP A 29 16.28 -10.29 17.43
CA ASP A 29 16.24 -8.84 17.40
C ASP A 29 17.34 -8.32 16.47
N LEU A 30 16.92 -7.67 15.39
CA LEU A 30 17.79 -7.18 14.33
C LEU A 30 17.61 -5.67 14.17
N THR A 31 18.70 -4.96 13.95
CA THR A 31 18.69 -3.55 13.55
C THR A 31 19.33 -3.40 12.17
N ILE A 32 18.64 -2.74 11.25
CA ILE A 32 19.15 -2.42 9.92
C ILE A 32 19.15 -0.90 9.77
N ALA A 33 20.34 -0.31 9.70
CA ALA A 33 20.50 1.14 9.68
C ALA A 33 21.74 1.58 8.90
N ARG A 34 21.69 2.78 8.29
CA ARG A 34 22.90 3.45 7.82
C ARG A 34 23.70 3.95 9.04
N PRO A 35 25.03 3.77 9.09
CA PRO A 35 25.84 4.29 10.19
C PRO A 35 25.63 5.79 10.43
N ASN A 36 25.52 6.17 11.70
CA ASN A 36 25.39 7.56 12.17
C ASN A 36 24.11 8.30 11.72
N THR A 37 23.07 7.59 11.29
CA THR A 37 21.75 8.19 11.00
C THR A 37 20.62 7.25 11.37
N VAL A 38 19.44 7.80 11.58
CA VAL A 38 18.19 7.07 11.79
C VAL A 38 17.28 7.10 10.54
N SER A 39 17.72 7.75 9.46
CA SER A 39 16.92 7.86 8.24
C SER A 39 16.63 6.49 7.65
N MET A 40 15.34 6.16 7.51
CA MET A 40 14.88 4.88 6.94
C MET A 40 15.47 3.66 7.67
N HIS A 41 15.86 3.79 8.93
CA HIS A 41 16.25 2.65 9.74
C HIS A 41 15.01 1.82 10.10
N TYR A 42 15.23 0.54 10.38
CA TYR A 42 14.19 -0.33 10.90
C TYR A 42 14.77 -1.45 11.75
N ASN A 43 13.94 -1.97 12.64
CA ASN A 43 14.23 -3.10 13.49
C ASN A 43 13.25 -4.23 13.21
N ILE A 44 13.73 -5.46 13.31
CA ILE A 44 12.90 -6.67 13.24
C ILE A 44 13.04 -7.41 14.56
N THR A 45 11.93 -7.54 15.28
CA THR A 45 11.86 -8.36 16.49
C THR A 45 10.89 -9.52 16.24
N THR A 46 11.30 -10.73 16.60
CA THR A 46 10.48 -11.94 16.47
C THR A 46 10.35 -12.69 17.79
N ARG A 47 9.21 -13.35 17.95
CA ARG A 47 8.90 -14.35 18.99
C ARG A 47 7.97 -15.40 18.36
N PRO A 48 7.68 -16.53 19.04
CA PRO A 48 6.73 -17.51 18.52
C PRO A 48 5.42 -16.87 18.04
N GLY A 49 5.14 -16.98 16.74
CA GLY A 49 3.91 -16.47 16.14
C GLY A 49 3.93 -15.01 15.70
N TYR A 50 4.92 -14.20 16.07
CA TYR A 50 4.92 -12.75 15.83
C TYR A 50 6.20 -12.25 15.16
N LEU A 51 6.00 -11.34 14.21
CA LEU A 51 7.04 -10.46 13.68
C LEU A 51 6.60 -9.02 13.88
N VAL A 52 7.48 -8.23 14.49
CA VAL A 52 7.30 -6.80 14.69
C VAL A 52 8.37 -6.08 13.89
N ILE A 53 7.94 -5.26 12.95
CA ILE A 53 8.80 -4.26 12.31
C ILE A 53 8.54 -2.90 12.96
N THR A 54 9.60 -2.20 13.32
CA THR A 54 9.54 -0.81 13.82
C THR A 54 10.62 0.03 13.15
N GLY A 55 10.48 1.35 13.15
CA GLY A 55 11.50 2.24 12.62
C GLY A 55 10.92 3.55 12.12
N ASP A 56 11.76 4.28 11.38
CA ASP A 56 11.42 5.58 10.79
C ASP A 56 10.33 5.47 9.71
N MET A 57 10.26 4.31 9.03
CA MET A 57 9.30 4.05 7.95
C MET A 57 7.96 3.49 8.42
N GLY A 58 7.74 3.36 9.74
CA GLY A 58 6.49 2.86 10.30
C GLY A 58 6.68 1.65 11.21
N SER A 59 5.59 1.23 11.84
CA SER A 59 5.57 0.06 12.72
C SER A 59 4.39 -0.83 12.41
N PHE A 60 4.63 -2.13 12.25
CA PHE A 60 3.62 -3.13 11.91
C PHE A 60 3.88 -4.42 12.70
N VAL A 61 2.79 -5.06 13.14
CA VAL A 61 2.83 -6.34 13.87
C VAL A 61 2.07 -7.37 13.06
N PHE A 62 2.73 -8.47 12.73
CA PHE A 62 2.17 -9.57 11.96
C PHE A 62 2.10 -10.86 12.79
N THR A 63 1.10 -11.70 12.54
CA THR A 63 1.02 -13.06 13.11
C THR A 63 0.66 -14.13 12.10
N ARG A 64 1.35 -15.28 12.17
CA ARG A 64 0.99 -16.46 11.37
C ARG A 64 1.61 -17.76 11.88
N LEU A 65 2.91 -17.92 11.63
CA LEU A 65 3.66 -19.14 11.86
C LEU A 65 4.51 -19.01 13.13
N ASN A 66 4.83 -20.13 13.78
CA ASN A 66 5.72 -20.12 14.93
C ASN A 66 7.06 -19.42 14.62
N ASP A 67 7.62 -19.69 13.44
CA ASP A 67 8.77 -18.96 12.92
C ASP A 67 8.30 -18.04 11.79
N MET A 68 8.18 -16.75 12.08
CA MET A 68 7.72 -15.76 11.11
C MET A 68 8.72 -15.49 10.00
N PHE A 69 10.01 -15.81 10.17
CA PHE A 69 10.94 -15.73 9.05
C PHE A 69 10.55 -16.73 7.97
N LYS A 70 10.11 -17.95 8.32
CA LYS A 70 9.60 -18.92 7.33
C LYS A 70 8.37 -18.41 6.57
N PHE A 71 7.55 -17.56 7.19
CA PHE A 71 6.35 -17.01 6.56
C PHE A 71 6.68 -15.95 5.50
N PHE A 72 7.63 -15.06 5.79
CA PHE A 72 8.01 -13.95 4.91
C PHE A 72 9.20 -14.25 4.00
N ARG A 73 9.84 -15.41 4.17
CA ARG A 73 11.00 -15.79 3.38
C ARG A 73 10.59 -15.93 1.91
N SER A 74 11.30 -15.20 1.07
CA SER A 74 11.22 -15.31 -0.39
C SER A 74 12.41 -16.14 -0.87
N ASP A 75 12.13 -17.27 -1.50
CA ASP A 75 13.17 -18.16 -2.06
C ASP A 75 13.98 -17.42 -3.13
N ASP A 76 13.30 -16.69 -4.01
CA ASP A 76 13.90 -15.86 -5.06
C ASP A 76 13.44 -14.40 -4.93
N GLY A 77 14.34 -13.45 -5.22
CA GLY A 77 13.98 -12.03 -5.34
C GLY A 77 13.37 -11.38 -4.08
N TYR A 78 12.62 -10.29 -4.27
CA TYR A 78 11.94 -9.52 -3.21
C TYR A 78 10.42 -9.56 -3.42
N GLU A 79 9.87 -10.77 -3.55
CA GLU A 79 8.44 -10.92 -3.73
C GLU A 79 7.70 -10.54 -2.44
N ILE A 80 6.67 -9.71 -2.58
CA ILE A 80 5.81 -9.27 -1.48
C ILE A 80 4.37 -9.60 -1.83
N ASN A 81 3.61 -10.09 -0.85
CA ASN A 81 2.19 -10.39 -1.02
C ASN A 81 1.35 -9.45 -0.15
N LEU A 82 1.13 -8.24 -0.66
CA LEU A 82 0.55 -7.12 0.10
C LEU A 82 -0.81 -7.47 0.71
N GLY A 83 -1.74 -8.02 -0.09
CA GLY A 83 -3.08 -8.38 0.39
C GLY A 83 -3.08 -9.52 1.39
N TYR A 84 -2.36 -10.60 1.10
CA TYR A 84 -2.34 -11.73 2.03
C TYR A 84 -1.61 -11.40 3.34
N TRP A 85 -0.57 -10.57 3.30
CA TRP A 85 0.14 -10.15 4.51
C TRP A 85 -0.66 -9.14 5.33
N GLU A 86 -1.46 -8.30 4.66
CA GLU A 86 -2.34 -7.35 5.34
C GLU A 86 -3.36 -8.09 6.22
N GLU A 87 -3.93 -9.19 5.71
CA GLU A 87 -4.82 -10.05 6.51
C GLU A 87 -4.19 -10.59 7.80
N LYS A 88 -2.86 -10.50 7.95
CA LYS A 88 -2.10 -11.01 9.10
C LYS A 88 -1.64 -9.90 10.05
N LEU A 89 -2.06 -8.66 9.83
CA LEU A 89 -1.74 -7.53 10.70
C LEU A 89 -2.60 -7.54 11.97
N GLU A 90 -1.95 -7.35 13.11
CA GLU A 90 -2.61 -7.09 14.41
C GLU A 90 -2.51 -5.63 14.83
N ALA A 91 -1.46 -4.95 14.38
CA ALA A 91 -1.23 -3.55 14.65
C ALA A 91 -0.58 -2.88 13.45
N VAL A 92 -1.03 -1.67 13.19
CA VAL A 92 -0.59 -0.84 12.07
C VAL A 92 0.03 0.45 12.58
N ASN A 93 0.75 1.14 11.70
CA ASN A 93 1.38 2.40 12.01
C ASN A 93 0.34 3.43 12.48
N ARG A 94 0.72 4.27 13.45
CA ARG A 94 -0.22 5.22 14.08
C ARG A 94 -0.76 6.27 13.12
N GLY A 95 0.08 6.72 12.17
CA GLY A 95 -0.27 7.77 11.22
C GLY A 95 -1.32 7.30 10.21
N ASN A 96 -0.99 6.25 9.46
CA ASN A 96 -1.86 5.61 8.49
C ASN A 96 -1.74 4.09 8.62
N GLY A 97 -2.82 3.36 8.29
CA GLY A 97 -2.85 1.90 8.29
C GLY A 97 -2.07 1.26 7.14
N ALA A 98 -2.40 -0.01 6.84
CA ALA A 98 -1.89 -0.70 5.66
C ALA A 98 -2.39 -0.05 4.37
N GLN A 99 -3.65 0.40 4.36
CA GLN A 99 -4.28 1.13 3.28
C GLN A 99 -4.78 2.52 3.73
N ALA A 100 -4.87 3.45 2.79
CA ALA A 100 -5.44 4.79 3.00
C ALA A 100 -6.17 5.27 1.74
N PHE A 101 -7.01 6.29 1.88
CA PHE A 101 -7.69 6.92 0.75
C PHE A 101 -6.66 7.35 -0.33
N SER A 102 -6.94 6.97 -1.57
CA SER A 102 -6.04 7.16 -2.70
C SER A 102 -6.75 7.91 -3.82
N VAL A 103 -6.35 9.17 -4.01
CA VAL A 103 -6.83 10.01 -5.11
C VAL A 103 -6.56 9.39 -6.47
N ASP A 104 -5.43 8.69 -6.61
CA ASP A 104 -5.07 7.96 -7.83
C ASP A 104 -6.07 6.82 -8.10
N THR A 105 -6.42 6.05 -7.05
CA THR A 105 -7.43 4.98 -7.14
C THR A 105 -8.81 5.54 -7.45
N VAL A 106 -9.23 6.60 -6.76
CA VAL A 106 -10.49 7.32 -7.02
C VAL A 106 -10.56 7.77 -8.47
N SER A 107 -9.50 8.43 -8.95
CA SER A 107 -9.41 8.92 -10.32
C SER A 107 -9.54 7.80 -11.34
N GLN A 108 -8.93 6.64 -11.07
CA GLN A 108 -8.99 5.49 -11.96
C GLN A 108 -10.42 4.92 -12.00
N ILE A 109 -11.00 4.61 -10.84
CA ILE A 109 -12.36 4.04 -10.73
C ILE A 109 -13.39 4.96 -11.40
N LEU A 110 -13.34 6.26 -11.11
CA LEU A 110 -14.31 7.21 -11.67
C LEU A 110 -14.15 7.41 -13.18
N LYS A 111 -12.92 7.36 -13.71
CA LYS A 111 -12.68 7.45 -15.15
C LYS A 111 -13.14 6.19 -15.88
N ASP A 112 -12.88 5.02 -15.31
CA ASP A 112 -13.34 3.75 -15.88
C ASP A 112 -14.88 3.71 -15.90
N HIS A 113 -15.51 4.08 -14.79
CA HIS A 113 -16.96 4.18 -14.70
C HIS A 113 -17.57 5.21 -15.67
N LEU A 114 -16.90 6.35 -15.85
CA LEU A 114 -17.30 7.34 -16.85
C LEU A 114 -17.19 6.78 -18.27
N ASN A 115 -16.12 6.05 -18.59
CA ASN A 115 -15.95 5.46 -19.91
C ASN A 115 -17.06 4.44 -20.19
N ASP A 116 -17.39 3.57 -19.24
CA ASP A 116 -18.49 2.60 -19.36
C ASP A 116 -19.83 3.31 -19.61
N HIS A 117 -20.10 4.42 -18.90
CA HIS A 117 -21.28 5.24 -19.14
C HIS A 117 -21.31 5.85 -20.54
N LEU A 118 -20.18 6.40 -20.99
CA LEU A 118 -20.06 7.01 -22.32
C LEU A 118 -20.22 5.99 -23.45
N GLU A 119 -19.74 4.76 -23.28
CA GLU A 119 -19.95 3.67 -24.25
C GLU A 119 -21.43 3.30 -24.40
N GLY A 120 -22.23 3.48 -23.34
CA GLY A 120 -23.68 3.31 -23.36
C GLY A 120 -24.45 4.42 -24.08
N LEU A 121 -23.80 5.56 -24.37
CA LEU A 121 -24.40 6.69 -25.09
C LEU A 121 -24.14 6.59 -26.59
N ASP A 122 -25.19 6.72 -27.40
CA ASP A 122 -25.08 6.80 -28.87
C ASP A 122 -24.67 8.21 -29.32
N CYS A 123 -23.43 8.58 -28.99
CA CYS A 123 -22.85 9.91 -29.19
C CYS A 123 -22.58 10.29 -30.67
N GLY A 124 -23.14 9.57 -31.64
CA GLY A 124 -23.05 9.86 -33.08
C GLY A 124 -24.35 10.33 -33.75
N HIS A 125 -25.48 10.31 -33.03
CA HIS A 125 -26.80 10.44 -33.65
C HIS A 125 -27.73 11.50 -33.03
N SER A 126 -27.41 12.09 -31.87
CA SER A 126 -28.25 13.14 -31.25
C SER A 126 -27.46 14.20 -30.46
N THR A 127 -27.85 15.47 -30.58
CA THR A 127 -27.27 16.59 -29.81
C THR A 127 -27.54 16.51 -28.31
N SER A 128 -28.50 15.68 -27.90
CA SER A 128 -28.84 15.48 -26.49
C SER A 128 -27.84 14.56 -25.79
N ASP A 129 -27.30 13.58 -26.49
CA ASP A 129 -26.35 12.62 -25.90
C ASP A 129 -24.95 13.22 -25.82
N GLU A 130 -24.60 14.10 -26.76
CA GLU A 130 -23.39 14.94 -26.69
C GLU A 130 -23.40 15.86 -25.45
N ALA A 131 -24.54 16.50 -25.15
CA ALA A 131 -24.69 17.35 -23.97
C ALA A 131 -24.57 16.56 -22.66
N LYS A 132 -25.21 15.39 -22.57
CA LYS A 132 -25.10 14.49 -21.41
C LYS A 132 -23.68 13.97 -21.22
N ALA A 133 -22.99 13.63 -22.30
CA ALA A 133 -21.60 13.19 -22.24
C ALA A 133 -20.67 14.27 -21.67
N GLU A 134 -20.91 15.54 -22.00
CA GLU A 134 -20.12 16.64 -21.45
C GLU A 134 -20.46 16.92 -19.98
N GLU A 135 -21.74 16.92 -19.62
CA GLU A 135 -22.21 17.06 -18.23
C GLU A 135 -21.64 15.94 -17.33
N ALA A 136 -21.63 14.69 -17.83
CA ALA A 136 -21.04 13.54 -17.15
C ALA A 136 -19.53 13.73 -16.89
N LYS A 137 -18.78 14.19 -17.90
CA LYS A 137 -17.34 14.46 -17.75
C LYS A 137 -17.09 15.55 -16.73
N GLU A 138 -17.85 16.64 -16.77
CA GLU A 138 -17.72 17.75 -15.83
C GLU A 138 -18.03 17.29 -14.40
N ALA A 139 -19.11 16.54 -14.19
CA ALA A 139 -19.49 16.01 -12.89
C ALA A 139 -18.40 15.11 -12.28
N ILE A 140 -17.83 14.22 -13.09
CA ILE A 140 -16.74 13.32 -12.67
C ILE A 140 -15.45 14.10 -12.39
N GLN A 141 -15.09 15.07 -13.23
CA GLN A 141 -13.91 15.91 -12.99
C GLN A 141 -14.05 16.72 -11.70
N ASN A 142 -15.23 17.29 -11.45
CA ASN A 142 -15.52 17.99 -10.20
C ASN A 142 -15.38 17.06 -8.99
N LEU A 143 -15.88 15.82 -9.09
CA LEU A 143 -15.78 14.83 -8.02
C LEU A 143 -14.32 14.42 -7.75
N ILE A 144 -13.50 14.24 -8.80
CA ILE A 144 -12.06 14.00 -8.66
C ILE A 144 -11.37 15.19 -7.99
N GLY A 145 -11.73 16.42 -8.38
CA GLY A 145 -11.20 17.63 -7.76
C GLY A 145 -11.53 17.73 -6.26
N LEU A 146 -12.73 17.28 -5.85
CA LEU A 146 -13.07 17.17 -4.43
C LEU A 146 -12.20 16.14 -3.72
N ALA A 147 -11.95 14.98 -4.32
CA ALA A 147 -11.08 13.95 -3.75
C ALA A 147 -9.64 14.45 -3.56
N GLU A 148 -9.14 15.29 -4.47
CA GLU A 148 -7.83 15.95 -4.34
C GLU A 148 -7.77 16.94 -3.18
N SER A 149 -8.87 17.63 -2.90
CA SER A 149 -8.93 18.66 -1.86
C SER A 149 -9.22 18.11 -0.46
N ASP A 150 -10.27 17.30 -0.32
CA ASP A 150 -10.79 16.85 0.96
C ASP A 150 -11.63 15.56 0.80
N GLU A 151 -11.22 14.51 1.52
CA GLU A 151 -11.89 13.21 1.48
C GLU A 151 -13.35 13.29 1.97
N HIS A 152 -13.64 14.15 2.95
CA HIS A 152 -14.98 14.27 3.50
C HIS A 152 -15.94 14.94 2.50
N ASP A 153 -15.49 15.98 1.80
CA ASP A 153 -16.28 16.64 0.75
C ASP A 153 -16.55 15.71 -0.43
N PHE A 154 -15.56 14.89 -0.82
CA PHE A 154 -15.74 13.82 -1.81
C PHE A 154 -16.88 12.86 -1.45
N TYR A 155 -16.85 12.28 -0.24
CA TYR A 155 -17.92 11.36 0.20
C TYR A 155 -19.26 12.07 0.42
N SER A 156 -19.24 13.36 0.75
CA SER A 156 -20.47 14.15 0.89
C SER A 156 -21.14 14.33 -0.47
N LYS A 157 -20.38 14.69 -1.52
CA LYS A 157 -20.91 14.78 -2.89
C LYS A 157 -21.35 13.43 -3.46
N LEU A 158 -20.65 12.33 -3.17
CA LEU A 158 -21.11 10.98 -3.57
C LEU A 158 -22.45 10.60 -2.93
N ARG A 159 -22.67 10.96 -1.66
CA ARG A 159 -23.94 10.68 -0.96
C ARG A 159 -25.11 11.50 -1.49
N GLU A 160 -24.84 12.68 -2.04
CA GLU A 160 -25.83 13.60 -2.61
C GLU A 160 -25.93 13.48 -4.14
N TRP A 161 -25.30 12.45 -4.73
CA TRP A 161 -25.26 12.27 -6.17
C TRP A 161 -26.67 12.08 -6.75
N ASP A 162 -26.98 12.80 -7.82
CA ASP A 162 -28.26 12.69 -8.53
C ASP A 162 -27.98 12.61 -10.03
N PRO A 163 -28.10 11.42 -10.65
CA PRO A 163 -27.82 11.21 -12.07
C PRO A 163 -28.57 12.18 -12.99
N LYS A 164 -29.71 12.74 -12.56
CA LYS A 164 -30.48 13.70 -13.33
C LYS A 164 -29.72 15.00 -13.62
N TYR A 165 -28.80 15.40 -12.76
CA TYR A 165 -28.03 16.65 -12.85
C TYR A 165 -26.54 16.41 -13.14
N ASP A 166 -26.16 15.15 -13.36
CA ASP A 166 -24.77 14.72 -13.52
C ASP A 166 -24.63 13.87 -14.81
N GLY A 167 -25.31 14.28 -15.90
CA GLY A 167 -25.18 13.67 -17.23
C GLY A 167 -25.72 12.24 -17.34
N GLY A 168 -26.57 11.82 -16.39
CA GLY A 168 -27.12 10.48 -16.32
C GLY A 168 -26.18 9.43 -15.73
N VAL A 169 -24.98 9.82 -15.24
CA VAL A 169 -24.03 8.87 -14.65
C VAL A 169 -24.60 8.33 -13.35
N ASP A 170 -24.83 7.02 -13.31
CA ASP A 170 -25.33 6.35 -12.12
C ASP A 170 -24.21 6.09 -11.10
N MET A 171 -24.47 6.35 -9.82
CA MET A 171 -23.54 6.08 -8.72
C MET A 171 -24.17 5.14 -7.68
N GLU A 172 -25.30 4.49 -7.98
CA GLU A 172 -26.05 3.73 -6.99
C GLU A 172 -25.21 2.68 -6.25
N CYS A 173 -24.18 2.07 -6.84
CA CYS A 173 -23.36 1.05 -6.16
C CYS A 173 -22.01 1.56 -5.64
N TRP A 174 -21.81 2.87 -5.46
CA TRP A 174 -20.51 3.44 -5.10
C TRP A 174 -19.94 2.89 -3.78
N TRP A 175 -20.78 2.43 -2.85
CA TRP A 175 -20.35 1.83 -1.58
C TRP A 175 -19.62 0.49 -1.74
N GLU A 176 -19.72 -0.16 -2.91
CA GLU A 176 -18.99 -1.39 -3.22
C GLU A 176 -17.59 -1.10 -3.78
N TRP A 177 -17.29 0.16 -4.11
CA TRP A 177 -15.99 0.56 -4.64
C TRP A 177 -14.99 0.76 -3.51
N ASP A 178 -13.77 0.25 -3.70
CA ASP A 178 -12.67 0.49 -2.78
C ASP A 178 -11.80 1.65 -3.28
N PHE A 179 -11.92 2.79 -2.61
CA PHE A 179 -11.14 4.00 -2.91
C PHE A 179 -9.77 4.04 -2.21
N LYS A 180 -9.39 2.96 -1.53
CA LYS A 180 -8.12 2.90 -0.82
C LYS A 180 -7.05 2.23 -1.66
N ASP A 181 -5.80 2.55 -1.34
CA ASP A 181 -4.63 1.83 -1.81
C ASP A 181 -3.65 1.63 -0.65
N TYR A 182 -2.71 0.71 -0.84
CA TYR A 182 -1.65 0.44 0.10
C TYR A 182 -0.77 1.66 0.34
N THR A 183 -0.51 1.94 1.61
CA THR A 183 0.33 3.08 1.99
C THR A 183 1.78 2.83 1.60
N TYR A 184 2.48 3.91 1.26
CA TYR A 184 3.92 3.87 0.98
C TYR A 184 4.69 3.13 2.08
N HIS A 185 4.41 3.48 3.34
CA HIS A 185 5.04 2.91 4.52
C HIS A 185 4.79 1.41 4.66
N TYR A 186 3.57 0.94 4.38
CA TYR A 186 3.26 -0.48 4.44
C TYR A 186 4.05 -1.28 3.40
N ILE A 187 4.03 -0.83 2.14
CA ILE A 187 4.76 -1.49 1.05
C ILE A 187 6.27 -1.48 1.32
N TRP A 188 6.80 -0.34 1.77
CA TRP A 188 8.21 -0.21 2.13
C TRP A 188 8.60 -1.18 3.25
N CYS A 189 7.78 -1.28 4.31
CA CYS A 189 7.99 -2.23 5.40
C CYS A 189 7.90 -3.69 4.95
N CYS A 190 7.03 -4.03 4.00
CA CYS A 190 6.97 -5.36 3.40
C CYS A 190 8.30 -5.72 2.72
N TYR A 191 8.87 -4.82 1.92
CA TYR A 191 10.21 -5.03 1.35
C TYR A 191 11.30 -5.12 2.43
N ALA A 192 11.22 -4.30 3.48
CA ALA A 192 12.18 -4.29 4.58
C ALA A 192 12.21 -5.63 5.35
N ILE A 193 11.06 -6.28 5.54
CA ILE A 193 10.99 -7.60 6.17
C ILE A 193 11.75 -8.63 5.32
N VAL A 194 11.47 -8.70 4.01
CA VAL A 194 12.16 -9.62 3.10
C VAL A 194 13.66 -9.34 3.08
N HIS A 195 14.04 -8.07 3.03
CA HIS A 195 15.43 -7.63 3.06
C HIS A 195 16.16 -8.08 4.34
N ALA A 196 15.56 -7.87 5.50
CA ALA A 196 16.14 -8.27 6.78
C ALA A 196 16.41 -9.77 6.83
N ILE A 197 15.46 -10.58 6.36
CA ILE A 197 15.59 -12.05 6.34
C ILE A 197 16.75 -12.45 5.44
N LYS A 198 16.88 -11.84 4.25
CA LYS A 198 18.01 -12.12 3.35
C LYS A 198 19.36 -11.74 3.94
N LEU A 199 19.46 -10.58 4.59
CA LEU A 199 20.70 -10.17 5.27
C LEU A 199 21.05 -11.14 6.40
N TYR A 200 20.06 -11.53 7.20
CA TYR A 200 20.21 -12.49 8.28
C TYR A 200 20.69 -13.85 7.75
N ASP A 201 20.05 -14.38 6.71
CA ASP A 201 20.43 -15.67 6.11
C ASP A 201 21.85 -15.66 5.55
N ALA A 202 22.25 -14.56 4.90
CA ALA A 202 23.59 -14.38 4.40
C ALA A 202 24.63 -14.33 5.54
N GLU A 203 24.30 -13.69 6.66
CA GLU A 203 25.18 -13.62 7.82
C GLU A 203 25.33 -14.98 8.51
N MET A 204 24.21 -15.67 8.74
CA MET A 204 24.22 -17.02 9.34
C MET A 204 24.97 -18.05 8.47
N SER A 205 24.92 -17.89 7.13
CA SER A 205 25.68 -18.75 6.21
C SER A 205 27.19 -18.49 6.28
N LYS A 206 27.62 -17.25 6.53
CA LYS A 206 29.06 -16.94 6.71
C LYS A 206 29.58 -17.53 8.01
N GLU A 207 28.86 -17.36 9.11
CA GLU A 207 29.27 -17.93 10.41
C GLU A 207 29.45 -19.45 10.33
N GLN A 208 28.54 -20.17 9.66
CA GLN A 208 28.64 -21.62 9.48
C GLN A 208 29.81 -22.07 8.59
N SER A 209 30.30 -21.22 7.69
CA SER A 209 31.45 -21.54 6.82
C SER A 209 32.82 -21.28 7.46
N HIS A 210 32.84 -20.59 8.61
CA HIS A 210 34.05 -20.24 9.35
C HIS A 210 34.25 -21.10 10.62
N VAL A 211 33.35 -22.07 10.85
CA VAL A 211 33.41 -23.10 11.91
C VAL A 211 33.76 -24.45 11.29
#